data_AF-A0A951VXE3-F1
#
_entry.id   AF-A0A951VXE3-F1
#
_cell.length_a   1.000
_cell.length_b   1.000
_cell.length_c   1.000
_cell.angle_alpha   90.00
_cell.angle_beta   90.00
_cell.angle_gamma   90.00
#
_symmetry.space_group_name_H-M   'P 1'
#
loop_
_entity.id
_entity.type
_entity.pdbx_description
1 polymer ?
#
loop_
_entity_poly.entity_id
_entity_poly.type
_entity_poly.pdbx_seq_one_letter_code
_entity_poly.pdbx_strand_id
1 'polypeptide(L)' 'MGTIYDSILEEGIEKGRKEGILVGQHQALIKSAKNLFKNGVSIEIIASSTGLSKEELKKHGVK' A
#
# COMPACT_ATOMS: atom_id res chain seq x y z
N MET A 1 -14.71 32.14 17.53
CA MET A 1 -14.83 30.66 17.58
C MET A 1 -14.63 30.06 16.18
N GLY A 2 -13.54 30.42 15.47
CA GLY A 2 -13.38 30.10 14.04
C GLY A 2 -11.91 30.05 13.63
N THR A 3 -11.11 29.30 14.38
CA THR A 3 -9.68 29.17 14.08
C THR A 3 -9.20 27.79 14.50
N ILE A 4 -9.55 27.38 15.72
CA ILE A 4 -9.29 26.01 16.20
C ILE A 4 -10.10 24.97 15.39
N TYR A 5 -11.34 25.29 15.03
CA TYR A 5 -12.19 24.38 14.25
C TYR A 5 -11.63 24.12 12.85
N ASP A 6 -11.23 25.18 12.14
CA ASP A 6 -10.65 25.07 10.80
C ASP A 6 -9.33 24.30 10.81
N SER A 7 -8.46 24.54 11.80
CA SER A 7 -7.23 23.76 11.95
C SER A 7 -7.48 22.28 12.22
N ILE A 8 -8.46 21.93 13.05
CA ILE A 8 -8.84 20.52 13.31
C ILE A 8 -9.34 19.86 12.03
N LEU A 9 -10.15 20.57 11.24
CA LEU A 9 -10.68 20.06 9.99
C LEU A 9 -9.56 19.84 8.96
N GLU A 10 -8.66 20.81 8.80
CA GLU A 10 -7.50 20.68 7.91
C GLU A 10 -6.59 19.52 8.31
N GLU A 11 -6.30 19.36 9.61
CA GLU A 11 -5.53 18.23 10.12
C GLU A 11 -6.20 16.89 9.82
N GLY A 12 -7.52 16.81 9.98
CA GLY A 12 -8.30 15.61 9.69
C GLY A 12 -8.21 15.22 8.21
N ILE A 13 -8.36 16.21 7.32
CA ILE A 13 -8.25 16.02 5.87
C ILE A 13 -6.83 15.56 5.51
N GLU A 14 -5.80 16.21 6.06
CA GLU A 14 -4.41 15.88 5.73
C GLU A 14 -4.01 14.48 6.25
N LYS A 15 -4.47 14.10 7.45
CA LYS A 15 -4.28 12.73 7.99
C LYS A 15 -4.97 11.71 7.09
N GLY A 16 -6.25 11.90 6.77
CA GLY A 16 -7.00 10.99 5.90
C GLY A 16 -6.39 10.86 4.51
N ARG A 17 -5.89 11.97 3.94
CA ARG A 17 -5.17 11.97 2.66
C ARG A 17 -3.88 11.15 2.73
N LYS A 18 -3.06 11.34 3.77
CA LYS A 18 -1.82 10.58 3.98
C LYS A 18 -2.09 9.09 4.15
N GLU A 19 -3.04 8.73 5.01
CA GLU A 19 -3.42 7.33 5.24
C GLU A 19 -3.97 6.68 3.97
N GLY A 20 -4.83 7.38 3.23
CA GLY A 20 -5.36 6.91 1.95
C GLY A 20 -4.28 6.65 0.91
N ILE A 21 -3.27 7.53 0.82
CA ILE A 21 -2.12 7.34 -0.08
C ILE A 21 -1.31 6.11 0.31
N LEU A 22 -1.02 5.93 1.61
CA LEU A 22 -0.24 4.77 2.09
C LEU A 22 -0.97 3.45 1.82
N VAL A 23 -2.27 3.40 2.13
CA VAL A 23 -3.11 2.22 1.84
C VAL A 23 -3.17 1.95 0.34
N GLY A 24 -3.34 2.98 -0.48
CA GLY A 24 -3.36 2.85 -1.93
C GLY A 24 -2.04 2.33 -2.51
N GLN A 25 -0.91 2.83 -2.03
CA GLN A 25 0.42 2.35 -2.44
C GLN A 25 0.62 0.88 -2.08
N HIS A 26 0.27 0.46 -0.85
CA HIS A 26 0.38 -0.94 -0.44
C HIS A 26 -0.50 -1.85 -1.31
N GLN A 27 -1.76 -1.48 -1.54
CA GLN A 27 -2.66 -2.24 -2.43
C GLN A 27 -2.13 -2.34 -3.86
N ALA A 28 -1.52 -1.27 -4.38
CA ALA A 28 -0.90 -1.27 -5.71
C ALA A 28 0.29 -2.24 -5.78
N LEU A 29 1.15 -2.28 -4.75
CA LEU A 29 2.26 -3.23 -4.67
C LEU A 29 1.77 -4.68 -4.66
N ILE A 30 0.72 -4.98 -3.88
CA ILE A 30 0.10 -6.32 -3.85
C ILE A 30 -0.49 -6.70 -5.22
N LYS A 31 -1.17 -5.78 -5.89
CA LYS A 31 -1.72 -6.01 -7.23
C LYS A 31 -0.60 -6.28 -8.25
N SER A 32 0.46 -5.49 -8.22
CA SER A 32 1.64 -5.68 -9.08
C SER A 32 2.30 -7.04 -8.80
N ALA A 33 2.52 -7.39 -7.53
CA ALA A 33 3.06 -8.70 -7.14
C ALA A 33 2.23 -9.87 -7.68
N LYS A 34 0.89 -9.79 -7.57
CA LYS A 34 -0.02 -10.80 -8.12
C LYS A 34 0.10 -10.93 -9.64
N ASN A 35 0.21 -9.80 -10.35
CA ASN A 35 0.35 -9.81 -11.80
C ASN A 35 1.69 -10.39 -12.24
N LEU A 36 2.79 -10.01 -11.57
CA LEU A 36 4.12 -10.56 -11.81
C LEU A 36 4.14 -12.07 -11.59
N PHE A 37 3.53 -12.54 -10.50
CA PHE A 37 3.43 -13.97 -10.20
C PHE A 37 2.64 -14.73 -11.27
N LYS A 38 1.49 -14.19 -11.70
CA LYS A 38 0.69 -14.76 -12.80
C LYS A 38 1.47 -14.83 -14.12
N ASN A 39 2.42 -13.93 -14.32
CA ASN A 39 3.30 -13.90 -15.49
C ASN A 39 4.54 -14.81 -15.33
N GLY A 40 4.60 -15.64 -14.28
CA GLY A 40 5.67 -16.61 -14.07
C GLY A 40 6.94 -16.04 -13.43
N VAL A 41 6.90 -14.81 -12.91
CA VAL A 41 8.06 -14.24 -12.19
C VAL A 41 8.18 -14.93 -10.82
N SER A 42 9.41 -15.28 -10.44
CA SER A 42 9.65 -15.96 -9.17
C SER A 42 9.36 -15.06 -7.96
N ILE A 43 8.92 -15.67 -6.86
CA ILE A 43 8.56 -14.95 -5.64
C ILE A 43 9.73 -14.13 -5.07
N GLU A 44 10.97 -14.55 -5.32
CA GLU A 44 12.18 -13.86 -4.84
C GLU A 44 12.42 -12.55 -5.59
N ILE A 45 12.23 -12.57 -6.91
CA ILE A 45 12.32 -11.37 -7.75
C ILE A 45 11.17 -10.43 -7.42
N ILE A 46 9.96 -10.95 -7.20
CA ILE A 46 8.79 -10.15 -6.82
C ILE A 46 9.01 -9.46 -5.48
N ALA A 47 9.47 -10.19 -4.45
CA ALA A 47 9.78 -9.62 -3.14
C ALA A 47 10.82 -8.49 -3.25
N SER A 48 11.88 -8.73 -4.02
CA SER A 48 12.94 -7.74 -4.24
C SER A 48 12.44 -6.50 -5.02
N SER A 49 11.54 -6.68 -5.98
CA SER A 49 11.03 -5.59 -6.84
C SER A 49 9.95 -4.75 -6.17
N THR A 50 9.14 -5.36 -5.29
CA THR A 50 8.00 -4.71 -4.64
C THR A 50 8.31 -4.25 -3.22
N GLY A 51 9.41 -4.70 -2.64
CA GLY A 51 9.75 -4.46 -1.23
C GLY A 51 8.87 -5.24 -0.24
N LEU A 52 8.01 -6.13 -0.72
CA LEU A 52 7.13 -6.95 0.11
C LEU A 52 7.88 -8.18 0.62
N SER A 53 7.66 -8.52 1.88
CA SER A 53 8.17 -9.77 2.46
C SER A 53 7.45 -10.99 1.87
N LYS A 54 8.15 -12.13 1.82
CA LYS A 54 7.61 -13.39 1.29
C LYS A 54 6.35 -13.85 2.04
N GLU A 55 6.25 -13.56 3.33
CA GLU A 55 5.06 -13.85 4.14
C GLU A 55 3.85 -13.02 3.71
N GLU A 56 4.04 -11.73 3.47
CA GLU A 56 2.98 -10.84 2.98
C GLU A 56 2.50 -11.29 1.59
N LEU A 57 3.43 -11.63 0.69
CA LEU A 57 3.11 -12.19 -0.62
C LEU A 57 2.25 -13.47 -0.51
N LYS A 58 2.63 -14.39 0.37
CA LYS A 58 1.87 -15.63 0.63
C LYS A 58 0.48 -15.37 1.18
N LYS A 59 0.34 -14.44 2.13
CA LYS A 59 -0.97 -14.02 2.68
C LYS A 59 -1.90 -13.50 1.59
N HIS A 60 -1.34 -12.93 0.54
CA HIS A 60 -2.06 -12.42 -0.62
C HIS A 60 -2.15 -13.41 -1.80
N GLY A 61 -1.78 -14.69 -1.61
CA GLY A 61 -1.96 -15.74 -2.61
C GLY A 61 -0.88 -15.79 -3.70
N VAL A 62 0.24 -15.12 -3.48
CA VAL A 62 1.47 -15.25 -4.30
C VAL A 62 2.36 -16.28 -3.60
N LYS A 63 2.44 -17.50 -4.14
CA LYS A 63 3.06 -18.66 -3.48
C LYS A 63 4.01 -19.42 -4.39
#